data_AF-A0A6C0D7N5-F1
#
_entry.id   AF-A0A6C0D7N5-F1
#
_cell.length_a   1.000
_cell.length_b   1.000
_cell.length_c   1.000
_cell.angle_alpha   90.00
_cell.angle_beta   90.00
_cell.angle_gamma   90.00
#
_symmetry.space_group_name_H-M   'P 1'
#
loop_
_entity.id
_entity.type
_entity.pdbx_description
1 polymer ?
#
loop_
_entity_poly.entity_id
_entity_poly.type
_entity_poly.pdbx_seq_one_letter_code
_entity_poly.pdbx_strand_id
1 'polypeptide(L)'
;MKQSYIEYMYPQYFKYTKWKGHIDDRFLDKSKKLKLVMNEHHSGFFCNFNRLIHYLMLFPNVVEIEFNVKSDINKHKPFIGDKVELFSVLFEYYKEPYIQADDILNISGNDFLGLPSADNAYHYYNEKRNKLNNYSDAFSKYIKLRPHTQNKLDLMVKEMKSECDMVVGVFIRSDALASEQPTRKMPTREQYMKAINDLDKSKKIKFFLRIDNYEDLEFYKSVLPNNYYTNIKRAETNKGDAPHSYTKEFKPLEELEDTYLDIALLSQCEVLIHCCSNMATASLFMNRNQKSICVSDPPKNEFLTKIFYK
;
A
#
# COMPACT_ATOMS: atom_id res chain seq x y z
N MET A 1 16.80 3.69 -30.36
CA MET A 1 16.47 3.20 -29.00
C MET A 1 15.52 2.02 -29.16
N LYS A 2 15.89 0.82 -28.69
CA LYS A 2 14.96 -0.32 -28.67
C LYS A 2 13.99 -0.08 -27.51
N GLN A 3 12.71 0.12 -27.83
CA GLN A 3 11.63 0.08 -26.85
C GLN A 3 11.65 -1.29 -26.18
N SER A 4 11.62 -1.35 -24.85
CA SER A 4 11.75 -2.63 -24.15
C SER A 4 10.54 -3.52 -24.46
N TYR A 5 10.73 -4.83 -24.58
CA TYR A 5 9.64 -5.77 -24.87
C TYR A 5 8.49 -5.70 -23.84
N ILE A 6 8.79 -5.24 -22.61
CA ILE A 6 7.81 -4.98 -21.56
C ILE A 6 6.97 -3.73 -21.86
N GLU A 7 7.56 -2.65 -22.37
CA GLU A 7 6.82 -1.48 -22.88
C GLU A 7 5.87 -1.85 -24.03
N TYR A 8 6.21 -2.89 -24.80
CA TYR A 8 5.40 -3.39 -25.91
C TYR A 8 4.25 -4.31 -25.44
N MET A 9 4.50 -5.19 -24.46
CA MET A 9 3.50 -6.12 -23.92
C MET A 9 2.51 -5.45 -22.94
N TYR A 10 2.93 -4.36 -22.30
CA TYR A 10 2.18 -3.65 -21.26
C TYR A 10 2.21 -2.10 -21.42
N PRO A 11 1.92 -1.55 -22.63
CA PRO A 11 2.07 -0.12 -22.92
C PRO A 11 1.21 0.76 -22.01
N GLN A 12 0.05 0.25 -21.58
CA GLN A 12 -0.87 0.92 -20.67
C GLN A 12 -0.38 0.99 -19.21
N TYR A 13 0.66 0.24 -18.85
CA TYR A 13 1.30 0.25 -17.54
C TYR A 13 2.61 1.05 -17.57
N PHE A 14 3.33 1.03 -18.70
CA PHE A 14 4.67 1.64 -18.83
C PHE A 14 4.72 3.15 -19.01
N LYS A 15 3.66 3.82 -19.47
CA LYS A 15 3.65 5.30 -19.55
C LYS A 15 3.95 5.97 -18.19
N TYR A 16 3.80 5.24 -17.08
CA TYR A 16 3.93 5.73 -15.72
C TYR A 16 4.97 4.95 -14.87
N THR A 17 5.52 3.85 -15.38
CA THR A 17 6.52 3.04 -14.67
C THR A 17 7.84 3.05 -15.44
N LYS A 18 8.83 3.83 -14.98
CA LYS A 18 10.20 3.73 -15.52
C LYS A 18 10.95 2.65 -14.75
N TRP A 19 11.22 1.56 -15.46
CA TRP A 19 12.07 0.51 -14.94
C TRP A 19 13.54 0.84 -15.26
N LYS A 20 14.44 0.70 -14.28
CA LYS A 20 15.83 1.15 -14.41
C LYS A 20 16.82 0.03 -14.75
N GLY A 21 16.46 -1.24 -14.53
CA GLY A 21 17.32 -2.38 -14.83
C GLY A 21 17.28 -2.82 -16.30
N HIS A 22 17.90 -3.97 -16.61
CA HIS A 22 17.62 -4.79 -17.80
C HIS A 22 16.98 -6.13 -17.37
N ILE A 23 15.71 -6.40 -17.71
CA ILE A 23 14.99 -7.62 -17.32
C ILE A 23 15.36 -8.53 -18.47
N ASP A 24 16.04 -9.60 -18.13
CA ASP A 24 16.34 -10.63 -19.10
C ASP A 24 15.02 -11.13 -19.70
N ASP A 25 14.89 -11.11 -21.03
CA ASP A 25 13.68 -11.52 -21.75
C ASP A 25 13.24 -12.94 -21.36
N ARG A 26 14.17 -13.78 -20.88
CA ARG A 26 13.88 -15.11 -20.33
C ARG A 26 12.87 -15.09 -19.18
N PHE A 27 12.85 -14.04 -18.35
CA PHE A 27 11.88 -13.91 -17.27
C PHE A 27 10.47 -13.54 -17.74
N LEU A 28 10.33 -13.11 -19.00
CA LEU A 28 9.04 -12.77 -19.60
C LEU A 28 8.37 -13.97 -20.30
N ASP A 29 9.10 -15.08 -20.44
CA ASP A 29 8.56 -16.35 -20.91
C ASP A 29 7.64 -16.95 -19.84
N LYS A 30 6.33 -16.87 -20.09
CA LYS A 30 5.29 -17.40 -19.19
C LYS A 30 5.34 -18.92 -19.02
N SER A 31 6.04 -19.65 -19.88
CA SER A 31 6.23 -21.09 -19.74
C SER A 31 7.22 -21.44 -18.62
N LYS A 32 8.16 -20.54 -18.32
CA LYS A 32 9.15 -20.71 -17.25
C LYS A 32 8.52 -20.56 -15.88
N LYS A 33 8.96 -21.38 -14.92
CA LYS A 33 8.59 -21.28 -13.50
C LYS A 33 9.67 -20.49 -12.76
N LEU A 34 9.27 -19.43 -12.08
CA LEU A 34 10.22 -18.52 -11.45
C LEU A 34 10.22 -18.67 -9.93
N LYS A 35 11.42 -18.70 -9.35
CA LYS A 35 11.63 -18.36 -7.95
C LYS A 35 11.95 -16.87 -7.85
N LEU A 36 11.13 -16.11 -7.13
CA LEU A 36 11.38 -14.70 -6.87
C LEU A 36 12.11 -14.54 -5.55
N VAL A 37 13.25 -13.84 -5.57
CA VAL A 37 14.03 -13.51 -4.37
C VAL A 37 14.00 -12.00 -4.18
N MET A 38 13.35 -11.54 -3.12
CA MET A 38 13.25 -10.12 -2.80
C MET A 38 14.38 -9.68 -1.88
N ASN A 39 15.32 -8.92 -2.44
CA ASN A 39 16.52 -8.46 -1.76
C ASN A 39 16.41 -6.97 -1.37
N GLU A 40 17.02 -6.63 -0.24
CA GLU A 40 17.32 -5.28 0.25
C GLU A 40 16.15 -4.34 0.58
N HIS A 41 16.39 -3.47 1.56
CA HIS A 41 15.46 -2.46 2.06
C HIS A 41 15.95 -1.05 1.65
N HIS A 42 15.23 -0.37 0.75
CA HIS A 42 15.58 0.99 0.30
C HIS A 42 14.54 2.06 0.68
N SER A 43 13.48 1.68 1.41
CA SER A 43 12.33 2.53 1.73
C SER A 43 11.50 1.89 2.85
N GLY A 44 10.47 2.56 3.40
CA GLY A 44 9.62 1.96 4.44
C GLY A 44 8.85 0.70 4.00
N PHE A 45 8.38 -0.10 4.97
CA PHE A 45 7.71 -1.40 4.79
C PHE A 45 6.70 -1.43 3.62
N PHE A 46 5.68 -0.56 3.63
CA PHE A 46 4.64 -0.59 2.58
C PHE A 46 5.12 -0.20 1.18
N CYS A 47 6.22 0.55 1.07
CA CYS A 47 6.83 0.81 -0.24
C CYS A 47 7.44 -0.48 -0.80
N ASN A 48 8.13 -1.27 0.03
CA ASN A 48 8.63 -2.59 -0.36
C ASN A 48 7.47 -3.56 -0.64
N PHE A 49 6.43 -3.56 0.20
CA PHE A 49 5.24 -4.38 -0.02
C PHE A 49 4.60 -4.09 -1.39
N ASN A 50 4.37 -2.81 -1.72
CA ASN A 50 3.80 -2.42 -3.01
C ASN A 50 4.68 -2.83 -4.19
N ARG A 51 6.02 -2.74 -4.05
CA ARG A 51 6.97 -3.22 -5.07
C ARG A 51 6.85 -4.73 -5.27
N LEU A 52 6.80 -5.50 -4.19
CA LEU A 52 6.61 -6.95 -4.25
C LEU A 52 5.33 -7.31 -5.02
N ILE A 53 4.18 -6.72 -4.66
CA ILE A 53 2.91 -6.99 -5.37
C ILE A 53 3.03 -6.61 -6.85
N HIS A 54 3.68 -5.49 -7.16
CA HIS A 54 3.89 -5.07 -8.54
C HIS A 54 4.72 -6.11 -9.33
N TYR A 55 5.81 -6.62 -8.77
CA TYR A 55 6.60 -7.67 -9.39
C TYR A 55 5.78 -8.95 -9.59
N LEU A 56 5.03 -9.38 -8.59
CA LEU A 56 4.18 -10.56 -8.67
C LEU A 56 3.07 -10.43 -9.73
N MET A 57 2.58 -9.21 -9.95
CA MET A 57 1.63 -8.89 -11.01
C MET A 57 2.27 -8.99 -12.41
N LEU A 58 3.52 -8.53 -12.57
CA LEU A 58 4.25 -8.62 -13.83
C LEU A 58 4.71 -10.05 -14.17
N PHE A 59 5.00 -10.85 -13.15
CA PHE A 59 5.53 -12.21 -13.25
C PHE A 59 4.54 -13.23 -12.65
N PRO A 60 3.39 -13.48 -13.32
CA PRO A 60 2.36 -14.38 -12.80
C PRO A 60 2.76 -15.88 -12.79
N ASN A 61 3.93 -16.20 -13.35
CA ASN A 61 4.56 -17.52 -13.40
C ASN A 61 5.52 -17.80 -12.22
N VAL A 62 5.53 -16.93 -11.19
CA VAL A 62 6.22 -17.19 -9.93
C VAL A 62 5.59 -18.38 -9.22
N VAL A 63 6.43 -19.33 -8.81
CA VAL A 63 6.06 -20.56 -8.10
C VAL A 63 6.66 -20.65 -6.71
N GLU A 64 7.64 -19.82 -6.38
CA GLU A 64 8.29 -19.78 -5.09
C GLU A 64 8.72 -18.34 -4.77
N ILE A 65 8.55 -17.90 -3.52
CA ILE A 65 9.00 -16.58 -3.07
C ILE A 65 9.92 -16.74 -1.87
N GLU A 66 11.10 -16.14 -1.95
CA GLU A 66 12.02 -16.01 -0.83
C GLU A 66 12.17 -14.53 -0.45
N PHE A 67 11.89 -14.23 0.81
CA PHE A 67 12.05 -12.89 1.36
C PHE A 67 13.42 -12.75 2.00
N ASN A 68 14.18 -11.72 1.61
CA ASN A 68 15.47 -11.37 2.20
C ASN A 68 15.50 -9.86 2.55
N VAL A 69 14.35 -9.32 2.95
CA VAL A 69 14.20 -7.91 3.34
C VAL A 69 14.43 -7.79 4.84
N LYS A 70 15.71 -7.65 5.18
CA LYS A 70 16.16 -7.57 6.57
C LYS A 70 16.07 -6.15 7.11
N SER A 71 15.65 -6.02 8.36
CA SER A 71 15.77 -4.80 9.14
C SER A 71 17.24 -4.43 9.36
N ASP A 72 17.55 -3.15 9.28
CA ASP A 72 18.91 -2.63 9.46
C ASP A 72 18.79 -1.22 10.03
N ILE A 73 19.39 -0.99 11.21
CA ILE A 73 19.36 0.29 11.92
C ILE A 73 20.02 1.43 11.13
N ASN A 74 20.93 1.11 10.22
CA ASN A 74 21.62 2.08 9.37
C ASN A 74 20.84 2.36 8.07
N LYS A 75 19.79 1.59 7.79
CA LYS A 75 18.89 1.81 6.67
C LYS A 75 17.57 2.42 7.16
N HIS A 76 16.78 2.97 6.24
CA HIS A 76 15.55 3.68 6.61
C HIS A 76 14.60 2.81 7.46
N LYS A 77 14.16 3.35 8.61
CA LYS A 77 13.02 2.90 9.46
C LYS A 77 13.15 1.45 9.97
N PRO A 78 14.00 1.20 11.00
CA PRO A 78 14.18 -0.14 11.57
C PRO A 78 12.91 -0.62 12.30
N PHE A 79 12.17 -1.53 11.67
CA PHE A 79 11.19 -2.37 12.36
C PHE A 79 11.91 -3.59 12.92
N ILE A 80 11.73 -3.94 14.19
CA ILE A 80 12.12 -5.22 14.81
C ILE A 80 13.56 -5.69 14.58
N GLY A 81 14.42 -5.58 15.60
CA GLY A 81 15.71 -6.28 15.72
C GLY A 81 16.71 -6.08 14.57
N ASP A 82 18.00 -6.25 14.84
CA ASP A 82 18.97 -6.20 13.74
C ASP A 82 18.84 -7.46 12.86
N LYS A 83 18.78 -7.26 11.54
CA LYS A 83 18.76 -8.31 10.51
C LYS A 83 17.58 -9.29 10.53
N VAL A 84 16.51 -8.99 11.27
CA VAL A 84 15.26 -9.76 11.22
C VAL A 84 14.59 -9.55 9.86
N GLU A 85 14.14 -10.63 9.23
CA GLU A 85 13.47 -10.58 7.93
C GLU A 85 11.99 -10.20 8.12
N LEU A 86 11.60 -9.05 7.57
CA LEU A 86 10.33 -8.40 7.89
C LEU A 86 9.10 -9.12 7.34
N PHE A 87 9.19 -9.69 6.14
CA PHE A 87 8.02 -10.29 5.48
C PHE A 87 7.67 -11.64 6.09
N SER A 88 8.67 -12.47 6.39
CA SER A 88 8.51 -13.79 6.97
C SER A 88 7.91 -13.75 8.36
N VAL A 89 7.99 -12.61 9.06
CA VAL A 89 7.31 -12.40 10.35
C VAL A 89 5.79 -12.32 10.17
N LEU A 90 5.32 -11.67 9.10
CA LEU A 90 3.90 -11.43 8.86
C LEU A 90 3.26 -12.49 7.95
N PHE A 91 4.03 -13.01 7.00
CA PHE A 91 3.52 -13.84 5.91
C PHE A 91 4.06 -15.27 5.98
N GLU A 92 3.27 -16.19 5.46
CA GLU A 92 3.69 -17.54 5.19
C GLU A 92 4.65 -17.57 3.99
N TYR A 93 5.53 -18.56 3.99
CA TYR A 93 6.38 -18.84 2.84
C TYR A 93 5.52 -19.38 1.68
N TYR A 94 5.65 -18.77 0.50
CA TYR A 94 4.94 -19.18 -0.70
C TYR A 94 5.77 -20.16 -1.52
N LYS A 95 5.22 -21.36 -1.76
CA LYS A 95 5.73 -22.35 -2.71
C LYS A 95 4.59 -23.16 -3.29
N GLU A 96 4.49 -23.22 -4.61
CA GLU A 96 3.54 -24.09 -5.29
C GLU A 96 3.94 -25.56 -5.07
N PRO A 97 3.01 -26.40 -4.57
CA PRO A 97 3.32 -27.81 -4.31
C PRO A 97 3.79 -28.52 -5.58
N TYR A 98 4.85 -29.32 -5.45
CA TYR A 98 5.38 -30.18 -6.52
C TYR A 98 5.90 -29.48 -7.78
N ILE A 99 6.04 -28.14 -7.77
CA ILE A 99 6.58 -27.39 -8.89
C ILE A 99 7.97 -26.85 -8.52
N GLN A 100 8.97 -27.19 -9.33
CA GLN A 100 10.32 -26.66 -9.22
C GLN A 100 10.46 -25.40 -10.07
N ALA A 101 11.20 -24.41 -9.57
CA ALA A 101 11.56 -23.24 -10.35
C ALA A 101 12.63 -23.59 -11.40
N ASP A 102 12.43 -23.10 -12.63
CA ASP A 102 13.40 -23.20 -13.73
C ASP A 102 14.51 -22.15 -13.58
N ASP A 103 14.16 -20.97 -13.07
CA ASP A 103 15.05 -19.81 -12.99
C ASP A 103 14.79 -19.01 -11.70
N ILE A 104 15.80 -18.23 -11.30
CA ILE A 104 15.76 -17.35 -10.11
C ILE A 104 15.77 -15.89 -10.55
N LEU A 105 14.70 -15.18 -10.22
CA LEU A 105 14.58 -13.74 -10.40
C LEU A 105 14.93 -13.01 -9.10
N ASN A 106 16.10 -12.38 -9.08
CA ASN A 106 16.50 -11.51 -7.98
C ASN A 106 15.99 -10.10 -8.23
N ILE A 107 15.24 -9.54 -7.28
CA ILE A 107 14.79 -8.16 -7.33
C ILE A 107 15.43 -7.37 -6.19
N SER A 108 15.95 -6.17 -6.46
CA SER A 108 16.29 -5.18 -5.42
C SER A 108 15.22 -4.10 -5.34
N GLY A 109 15.04 -3.53 -4.15
CA GLY A 109 14.20 -2.34 -3.97
C GLY A 109 14.62 -1.15 -4.85
N ASN A 110 15.89 -1.07 -5.28
CA ASN A 110 16.39 0.02 -6.13
C ASN A 110 16.13 -0.16 -7.63
N ASP A 111 15.87 -1.39 -8.07
CA ASP A 111 15.63 -1.67 -9.49
C ASP A 111 14.30 -1.08 -9.98
N PHE A 112 13.47 -0.60 -9.04
CA PHE A 112 12.14 -0.10 -9.29
C PHE A 112 11.95 1.37 -8.84
N LEU A 113 12.00 2.28 -9.81
CA LEU A 113 11.54 3.67 -9.67
C LEU A 113 10.09 3.89 -10.12
N GLY A 114 9.42 2.83 -10.59
CA GLY A 114 8.11 2.90 -11.23
C GLY A 114 6.92 2.75 -10.30
N LEU A 115 7.09 2.76 -8.97
CA LEU A 115 5.90 2.90 -8.12
C LEU A 115 5.23 4.21 -8.53
N PRO A 116 3.89 4.30 -8.47
CA PRO A 116 3.24 5.53 -8.81
C PRO A 116 3.85 6.62 -7.92
N SER A 117 4.53 7.61 -8.53
CA SER A 117 4.76 8.89 -7.84
C SER A 117 3.43 9.36 -7.27
N ALA A 118 3.44 10.24 -6.28
CA ALA A 118 2.20 10.81 -5.74
C ALA A 118 1.18 11.16 -6.85
N ASP A 119 1.68 11.78 -7.92
CA ASP A 119 0.94 12.11 -9.14
C ASP A 119 0.35 10.89 -9.85
N ASN A 120 1.15 9.86 -10.10
CA ASN A 120 0.68 8.62 -10.74
C ASN A 120 -0.30 7.87 -9.83
N ALA A 121 -0.10 7.90 -8.51
CA ALA A 121 -0.95 7.25 -7.53
C ALA A 121 -2.35 7.87 -7.59
N TYR A 122 -2.42 9.20 -7.58
CA TYR A 122 -3.65 9.96 -7.72
C TYR A 122 -4.45 9.56 -8.97
N HIS A 123 -3.82 9.51 -10.14
CA HIS A 123 -4.49 9.07 -11.37
C HIS A 123 -4.90 7.59 -11.30
N TYR A 124 -4.12 6.75 -10.62
CA TYR A 124 -4.43 5.32 -10.48
C TYR A 124 -5.66 5.08 -9.62
N TYR A 125 -5.84 5.87 -8.57
CA TYR A 125 -6.99 5.78 -7.67
C TYR A 125 -8.29 6.23 -8.34
N ASN A 126 -8.23 7.32 -9.11
CA ASN A 126 -9.44 7.97 -9.63
C ASN A 126 -9.82 7.54 -11.06
N GLU A 127 -8.85 7.36 -11.97
CA GLU A 127 -9.14 7.19 -13.41
C GLU A 127 -8.99 5.75 -13.91
N LYS A 128 -8.22 4.92 -13.18
CA LYS A 128 -7.76 3.60 -13.66
C LYS A 128 -8.00 2.48 -12.65
N ARG A 129 -9.06 2.59 -11.83
CA ARG A 129 -9.33 1.64 -10.73
C ARG A 129 -9.38 0.18 -11.20
N ASN A 130 -9.94 -0.10 -12.39
CA ASN A 130 -9.98 -1.45 -12.95
C ASN A 130 -8.60 -2.11 -13.12
N LYS A 131 -7.53 -1.33 -13.27
CA LYS A 131 -6.17 -1.86 -13.38
C LYS A 131 -5.65 -2.43 -12.05
N LEU A 132 -6.27 -2.08 -10.91
CA LEU A 132 -5.93 -2.62 -9.60
C LEU A 132 -6.36 -4.09 -9.42
N ASN A 133 -7.23 -4.62 -10.28
CA ASN A 133 -7.67 -6.02 -10.22
C ASN A 133 -6.48 -6.99 -10.29
N ASN A 134 -5.55 -6.78 -11.23
CA ASN A 134 -4.39 -7.65 -11.38
C ASN A 134 -3.45 -7.61 -10.14
N TYR A 135 -3.42 -6.48 -9.44
CA TYR A 135 -2.64 -6.36 -8.19
C TYR A 135 -3.32 -7.12 -7.06
N SER A 136 -4.66 -7.09 -7.00
CA SER A 136 -5.44 -7.86 -6.05
C SER A 136 -5.36 -9.35 -6.31
N ASP A 137 -5.41 -9.78 -7.57
CA ASP A 137 -5.22 -11.17 -7.94
C ASP A 137 -3.81 -11.67 -7.55
N ALA A 138 -2.77 -10.84 -7.77
CA ALA A 138 -1.42 -11.15 -7.33
C ALA A 138 -1.33 -11.23 -5.79
N PHE A 139 -1.87 -10.24 -5.06
CA PHE A 139 -1.91 -10.26 -3.61
C PHE A 139 -2.58 -11.54 -3.08
N SER A 140 -3.80 -11.85 -3.55
CA SER A 140 -4.57 -13.01 -3.10
C SER A 140 -3.92 -14.35 -3.42
N LYS A 141 -3.18 -14.44 -4.54
CA LYS A 141 -2.45 -15.67 -4.90
C LYS A 141 -1.25 -15.89 -3.97
N TYR A 142 -0.44 -14.86 -3.78
CA TYR A 142 0.93 -15.01 -3.27
C TYR A 142 1.10 -14.63 -1.80
N ILE A 143 0.31 -13.71 -1.28
CA ILE A 143 0.48 -13.19 0.08
C ILE A 143 -0.54 -13.85 1.00
N LYS A 144 -0.03 -14.65 1.93
CA LYS A 144 -0.81 -15.30 2.98
C LYS A 144 -0.29 -14.85 4.33
N LEU A 145 -1.19 -14.38 5.19
CA LEU A 145 -0.82 -14.07 6.57
C LEU A 145 -0.51 -15.34 7.34
N ARG A 146 0.41 -15.24 8.28
CA ARG A 146 0.57 -16.31 9.27
C ARG A 146 -0.72 -16.50 10.07
N PRO A 147 -1.01 -17.74 10.53
CA PRO A 147 -2.28 -18.04 11.19
C PRO A 147 -2.59 -17.14 12.39
N HIS A 148 -1.60 -16.79 13.21
CA HIS A 148 -1.82 -15.93 14.38
C HIS A 148 -2.20 -14.50 13.99
N THR A 149 -1.53 -13.93 12.97
CA THR A 149 -1.85 -12.60 12.44
C THR A 149 -3.21 -12.59 11.74
N GLN A 150 -3.53 -13.64 10.97
CA GLN A 150 -4.85 -13.80 10.33
C GLN A 150 -5.97 -13.86 11.38
N ASN A 151 -5.82 -14.66 12.43
CA ASN A 151 -6.80 -14.75 13.51
C ASN A 151 -7.04 -13.39 14.19
N LYS A 152 -5.98 -12.61 14.42
CA LYS A 152 -6.10 -11.26 14.98
C LYS A 152 -6.86 -10.33 14.03
N LEU A 153 -6.56 -10.37 12.73
CA LEU A 153 -7.29 -9.61 11.71
C LEU A 153 -8.77 -9.98 11.70
N ASP A 154 -9.11 -11.27 11.69
CA ASP A 154 -10.49 -11.74 11.61
C ASP A 154 -11.35 -11.27 12.78
N LEU A 155 -10.77 -11.25 14.00
CA LEU A 155 -11.43 -10.72 15.19
C LEU A 155 -11.68 -9.21 15.07
N MET A 156 -10.66 -8.44 14.63
CA MET A 156 -10.79 -7.00 14.44
C MET A 156 -11.80 -6.67 13.33
N VAL A 157 -11.85 -7.44 12.25
CA VAL A 157 -12.83 -7.28 11.16
C VAL A 157 -14.25 -7.54 11.66
N LYS A 158 -14.45 -8.61 12.44
CA LYS A 158 -15.75 -8.92 13.03
C LYS A 158 -16.25 -7.79 13.92
N GLU A 159 -15.38 -7.22 14.75
CA GLU A 159 -15.69 -6.08 15.60
C GLU A 159 -15.96 -4.80 14.79
N MET A 160 -15.08 -4.49 13.83
CA MET A 160 -15.22 -3.33 12.95
C MET A 160 -16.51 -3.37 12.14
N LYS A 161 -16.94 -4.55 11.65
CA LYS A 161 -18.16 -4.69 10.85
C LYS A 161 -19.43 -4.93 11.68
N SER A 162 -19.33 -5.03 13.00
CA SER A 162 -20.52 -5.26 13.83
C SER A 162 -21.51 -4.11 13.72
N GLU A 163 -22.82 -4.41 13.76
CA GLU A 163 -23.87 -3.41 13.91
C GLU A 163 -23.87 -2.27 12.88
N CYS A 164 -23.45 -2.52 11.64
CA CYS A 164 -23.50 -1.53 10.56
C CYS A 164 -23.75 -2.23 9.21
N ASP A 165 -24.26 -1.48 8.24
CA ASP A 165 -24.45 -1.95 6.87
C ASP A 165 -23.22 -1.66 5.99
N MET A 166 -22.38 -0.74 6.46
CA MET A 166 -21.25 -0.21 5.70
C MET A 166 -20.18 0.35 6.63
N VAL A 167 -18.93 -0.01 6.38
CA VAL A 167 -17.75 0.58 6.99
C VAL A 167 -17.06 1.52 6.00
N VAL A 168 -16.80 2.75 6.47
CA VAL A 168 -16.03 3.76 5.74
C VAL A 168 -14.69 3.91 6.43
N GLY A 169 -13.61 3.54 5.73
CA GLY A 169 -12.25 3.81 6.17
C GLY A 169 -11.89 5.28 5.93
N VAL A 170 -11.45 5.99 6.97
CA VAL A 170 -10.93 7.36 6.91
C VAL A 170 -9.45 7.31 7.25
N PHE A 171 -8.61 7.54 6.23
CA PHE A 171 -7.17 7.43 6.34
C PHE A 171 -6.50 8.79 6.24
N ILE A 172 -5.90 9.25 7.35
CA ILE A 172 -5.30 10.59 7.46
C ILE A 172 -3.85 10.48 7.90
N ARG A 173 -2.99 11.25 7.24
CA ARG A 173 -1.55 11.31 7.48
C ARG A 173 -1.16 12.66 8.08
N SER A 174 -0.03 12.70 8.79
CA SER A 174 0.50 13.97 9.31
C SER A 174 1.11 14.83 8.20
N ASP A 175 1.24 16.13 8.44
CA ASP A 175 1.87 17.11 7.55
C ASP A 175 3.34 16.79 7.27
N ALA A 176 4.00 16.02 8.14
CA ALA A 176 5.35 15.51 7.91
C ALA A 176 5.46 14.66 6.63
N LEU A 177 4.33 14.18 6.10
CA LEU A 177 4.24 13.38 4.87
C LEU A 177 3.61 14.14 3.70
N ALA A 178 3.52 15.48 3.80
CA ALA A 178 3.02 16.31 2.72
C ALA A 178 3.83 16.13 1.43
N SER A 179 5.13 15.78 1.51
CA SER A 179 5.97 15.49 0.34
C SER A 179 5.52 14.27 -0.48
N GLU A 180 4.70 13.38 0.09
CA GLU A 180 4.06 12.26 -0.60
C GLU A 180 2.81 12.67 -1.38
N GLN A 181 2.40 13.95 -1.34
CA GLN A 181 1.21 14.45 -2.04
C GLN A 181 1.57 15.13 -3.36
N PRO A 182 0.68 15.07 -4.39
CA PRO A 182 0.95 15.70 -5.70
C PRO A 182 1.26 17.20 -5.62
N THR A 183 0.54 17.91 -4.75
CA THR A 183 0.72 19.36 -4.53
C THR A 183 1.71 19.68 -3.40
N ARG A 184 2.33 18.67 -2.81
CA ARG A 184 3.15 18.76 -1.59
C ARG A 184 2.41 19.36 -0.39
N LYS A 185 1.08 19.22 -0.36
CA LYS A 185 0.20 19.68 0.72
C LYS A 185 -0.71 18.54 1.12
N MET A 186 -0.86 18.34 2.42
CA MET A 186 -1.83 17.39 2.97
C MET A 186 -3.26 17.90 2.76
N PRO A 187 -4.24 17.01 2.50
CA PRO A 187 -5.63 17.41 2.41
C PRO A 187 -6.17 17.90 3.75
N THR A 188 -7.04 18.91 3.72
CA THR A 188 -7.60 19.52 4.92
C THR A 188 -8.78 18.72 5.48
N ARG A 189 -9.14 18.97 6.74
CA ARG A 189 -10.31 18.36 7.38
C ARG A 189 -11.59 18.59 6.58
N GLU A 190 -11.75 19.78 5.99
CA GLU A 190 -12.91 20.14 5.17
C GLU A 190 -13.01 19.26 3.92
N GLN A 191 -11.88 18.91 3.30
CA GLN A 191 -11.87 18.03 2.11
C GLN A 191 -12.33 16.61 2.46
N TYR A 192 -11.87 16.06 3.58
CA TYR A 192 -12.35 14.76 4.08
C TYR A 192 -13.82 14.83 4.50
N MET A 193 -14.25 15.86 5.24
CA MET A 193 -15.64 16.03 5.67
C MET A 193 -16.58 16.20 4.48
N LYS A 194 -16.16 16.91 3.43
CA LYS A 194 -16.92 16.97 2.18
C LYS A 194 -17.11 15.57 1.58
N ALA A 195 -16.04 14.80 1.44
CA ALA A 195 -16.11 13.43 0.91
C ALA A 195 -17.02 12.52 1.76
N ILE A 196 -16.98 12.67 3.09
CA ILE A 196 -17.85 11.95 4.03
C ILE A 196 -19.32 12.37 3.87
N ASN A 197 -19.59 13.68 3.72
CA ASN A 197 -20.94 14.21 3.57
C ASN A 197 -21.58 13.81 2.24
N ASP A 198 -20.78 13.63 1.19
CA ASP A 198 -21.22 13.18 -0.13
C ASP A 198 -21.54 11.66 -0.18
N LEU A 199 -21.33 10.90 0.91
CA LEU A 199 -21.68 9.48 0.98
C LEU A 199 -23.19 9.27 1.12
N ASP A 200 -23.67 8.15 0.57
CA ASP A 200 -25.05 7.69 0.73
C ASP A 200 -25.39 7.44 2.22
N LYS A 201 -26.28 8.28 2.77
CA LYS A 201 -26.70 8.24 4.17
C LYS A 201 -27.87 7.29 4.46
N SER A 202 -28.36 6.56 3.45
CA SER A 202 -29.44 5.57 3.65
C SER A 202 -28.98 4.33 4.42
N LYS A 203 -27.67 4.09 4.51
CA LYS A 203 -27.05 2.96 5.20
C LYS A 203 -26.66 3.32 6.63
N LYS A 204 -26.70 2.35 7.55
CA LYS A 204 -26.07 2.49 8.87
C LYS A 204 -24.55 2.43 8.72
N ILE A 205 -23.90 3.59 8.72
CA ILE A 205 -22.44 3.71 8.54
C ILE A 205 -21.71 3.61 9.88
N LYS A 206 -20.59 2.89 9.88
CA LYS A 206 -19.54 2.94 10.90
C LYS A 206 -18.24 3.44 10.26
N PHE A 207 -17.48 4.27 10.97
CA PHE A 207 -16.23 4.85 10.43
C PHE A 207 -15.02 4.18 11.06
N PHE A 208 -14.15 3.57 10.24
CA PHE A 208 -12.84 3.11 10.71
C PHE A 208 -11.82 4.24 10.57
N LEU A 209 -11.31 4.75 11.69
CA LEU A 209 -10.41 5.90 11.75
C LEU A 209 -8.95 5.45 11.87
N ARG A 210 -8.22 5.48 10.75
CA ARG A 210 -6.78 5.27 10.73
C ARG A 210 -6.10 6.63 10.52
N ILE A 211 -5.75 7.27 11.63
CA ILE A 211 -5.24 8.64 11.68
C ILE A 211 -3.87 8.66 12.39
N ASP A 212 -2.88 9.32 11.78
CA ASP A 212 -1.50 9.38 12.30
C ASP A 212 -1.31 10.22 13.58
N ASN A 213 -2.25 11.09 13.93
CA ASN A 213 -2.13 12.01 15.05
C ASN A 213 -3.40 12.08 15.92
N TYR A 214 -3.24 12.40 17.21
CA TYR A 214 -4.35 12.49 18.18
C TYR A 214 -5.27 13.68 17.92
N GLU A 215 -4.72 14.83 17.54
CA GLU A 215 -5.48 16.04 17.24
C GLU A 215 -6.60 15.80 16.21
N ASP A 216 -6.27 15.19 15.07
CA ASP A 216 -7.25 14.82 14.06
C ASP A 216 -8.13 13.66 14.52
N LEU A 217 -7.59 12.67 15.24
CA LEU A 217 -8.40 11.54 15.74
C LEU A 217 -9.54 12.04 16.63
N GLU A 218 -9.24 12.91 17.60
CA GLU A 218 -10.25 13.46 18.50
C GLU A 218 -11.26 14.37 17.76
N PHE A 219 -10.80 15.15 16.78
CA PHE A 219 -11.71 15.89 15.89
C PHE A 219 -12.72 14.94 15.22
N TYR A 220 -12.25 13.89 14.52
CA TYR A 220 -13.16 12.99 13.80
C TYR A 220 -14.03 12.16 14.74
N LYS A 221 -13.53 11.76 15.92
CA LYS A 221 -14.36 11.11 16.95
C LYS A 221 -15.49 12.01 17.42
N SER A 222 -15.25 13.31 17.53
CA SER A 222 -16.26 14.28 18.00
C SER A 222 -17.36 14.57 16.98
N VAL A 223 -17.06 14.47 15.67
CA VAL A 223 -18.01 14.82 14.60
C VAL A 223 -18.60 13.62 13.85
N LEU A 224 -17.95 12.44 13.92
CA LEU A 224 -18.43 11.22 13.28
C LEU A 224 -19.03 10.25 14.30
N PRO A 225 -20.32 9.87 14.14
CA PRO A 225 -20.93 8.86 15.00
C PRO A 225 -20.35 7.47 14.68
N ASN A 226 -20.44 6.55 15.64
CA ASN A 226 -20.08 5.13 15.45
C ASN A 226 -18.71 4.94 14.79
N ASN A 227 -17.66 5.29 15.51
CA ASN A 227 -16.29 5.11 15.04
C ASN A 227 -15.66 3.83 15.63
N TYR A 228 -14.74 3.25 14.85
CA TYR A 228 -13.83 2.19 15.23
C TYR A 228 -12.41 2.70 15.01
N TYR A 229 -11.49 2.46 15.94
CA TYR A 229 -10.08 2.81 15.81
C TYR A 229 -9.23 1.87 16.66
N THR A 230 -7.98 1.69 16.26
CA THR A 230 -7.04 0.78 16.91
C THR A 230 -6.07 1.55 17.81
N ASN A 231 -5.36 0.84 18.68
CA ASN A 231 -4.36 1.44 19.58
C ASN A 231 -2.97 1.56 18.92
N ILE A 232 -2.89 2.10 17.70
CA ILE A 232 -1.59 2.40 17.08
C ILE A 232 -0.93 3.63 17.72
N LYS A 233 0.40 3.68 17.63
CA LYS A 233 1.19 4.87 17.96
C LYS A 233 0.79 6.04 17.06
N ARG A 234 0.60 7.21 17.67
CA ARG A 234 0.19 8.45 17.01
C ARG A 234 1.07 9.61 17.48
N ALA A 235 1.22 10.62 16.63
CA ALA A 235 1.77 11.91 17.02
C ALA A 235 0.74 12.71 17.83
N GLU A 236 1.18 13.65 18.66
CA GLU A 236 0.26 14.52 19.38
C GLU A 236 -0.52 15.44 18.43
N THR A 237 0.18 16.04 17.45
CA THR A 237 -0.38 17.03 16.52
C THR A 237 -0.15 16.63 15.07
N ASN A 238 -0.89 17.27 14.16
CA ASN A 238 -0.74 17.02 12.72
C ASN A 238 0.62 17.46 12.15
N LYS A 239 1.34 18.36 12.84
CA LYS A 239 2.72 18.79 12.50
C LYS A 239 3.80 17.89 13.08
N GLY A 240 3.42 16.97 13.97
CA GLY A 240 4.36 16.03 14.57
C GLY A 240 4.98 15.10 13.52
N ASP A 241 6.13 14.55 13.89
CA ASP A 241 6.76 13.48 13.13
C ASP A 241 5.75 12.36 12.86
N ALA A 242 5.82 11.77 11.65
CA ALA A 242 4.99 10.61 11.36
C ALA A 242 5.24 9.53 12.43
N PRO A 243 4.25 8.76 12.89
CA PRO A 243 4.42 7.80 14.00
C PRO A 243 5.43 6.66 13.73
N HIS A 244 5.88 6.56 12.49
CA HIS A 244 6.92 5.66 11.98
C HIS A 244 8.16 6.43 11.49
N SER A 245 8.39 7.65 11.99
CA SER A 245 9.60 8.44 11.78
C SER A 245 10.81 7.74 12.37
N TYR A 246 11.99 8.14 11.88
CA TYR A 246 13.25 7.49 12.18
C TYR A 246 13.67 7.75 13.63
N THR A 247 13.42 6.77 14.50
CA THR A 247 14.15 6.61 15.75
C THR A 247 15.38 5.75 15.47
N LYS A 248 16.54 6.06 16.07
CA LYS A 248 17.73 5.19 16.03
C LYS A 248 17.55 3.96 16.95
N GLU A 249 16.35 3.39 16.96
CA GLU A 249 15.92 2.33 17.86
C GLU A 249 14.99 1.40 17.09
N PHE A 250 15.17 0.09 17.31
CA PHE A 250 14.27 -0.91 16.76
C PHE A 250 12.90 -0.83 17.44
N LYS A 251 11.85 -0.83 16.63
CA LYS A 251 10.47 -0.95 17.11
C LYS A 251 10.16 -2.39 17.54
N PRO A 252 9.23 -2.61 18.49
CA PRO A 252 8.76 -3.94 18.86
C PRO A 252 8.04 -4.64 17.71
N LEU A 253 7.93 -5.98 17.78
CA LEU A 253 7.25 -6.82 16.78
C LEU A 253 5.79 -6.40 16.60
N GLU A 254 5.14 -6.15 17.71
CA GLU A 254 3.74 -5.75 17.82
C GLU A 254 3.47 -4.48 17.01
N GLU A 255 4.40 -3.52 16.95
CA GLU A 255 4.23 -2.31 16.13
C GLU A 255 4.22 -2.61 14.62
N LEU A 256 5.01 -3.58 14.14
CA LEU A 256 4.97 -3.99 12.74
C LEU A 256 3.65 -4.70 12.43
N GLU A 257 3.24 -5.63 13.29
CA GLU A 257 1.97 -6.36 13.14
C GLU A 257 0.77 -5.41 13.15
N ASP A 258 0.69 -4.50 14.13
CA ASP A 258 -0.40 -3.53 14.25
C ASP A 258 -0.43 -2.57 13.06
N THR A 259 0.74 -2.12 12.59
CA THR A 259 0.83 -1.27 11.40
C THR A 259 0.34 -1.99 10.15
N TYR A 260 0.63 -3.29 10.01
CA TYR A 260 0.09 -4.10 8.92
C TYR A 260 -1.43 -4.31 9.05
N LEU A 261 -1.88 -4.70 10.24
CA LEU A 261 -3.28 -5.02 10.52
C LEU A 261 -4.21 -3.82 10.28
N ASP A 262 -3.77 -2.60 10.62
CA ASP A 262 -4.53 -1.38 10.31
C ASP A 262 -4.77 -1.21 8.81
N ILE A 263 -3.78 -1.49 7.97
CA ILE A 263 -3.91 -1.38 6.51
C ILE A 263 -4.73 -2.52 5.95
N ALA A 264 -4.59 -3.72 6.51
CA ALA A 264 -5.46 -4.84 6.19
C ALA A 264 -6.92 -4.53 6.57
N LEU A 265 -7.20 -3.92 7.72
CA LEU A 265 -8.53 -3.47 8.12
C LEU A 265 -9.08 -2.38 7.19
N LEU A 266 -8.26 -1.42 6.79
CA LEU A 266 -8.67 -0.44 5.79
C LEU A 266 -9.12 -1.16 4.52
N SER A 267 -8.44 -2.22 4.09
CA SER A 267 -8.83 -2.96 2.88
C SER A 267 -10.18 -3.67 3.02
N GLN A 268 -10.65 -3.91 4.24
CA GLN A 268 -11.95 -4.55 4.50
C GLN A 268 -13.13 -3.55 4.48
N CYS A 269 -12.87 -2.25 4.39
CA CYS A 269 -13.90 -1.22 4.29
C CYS A 269 -14.51 -1.19 2.87
N GLU A 270 -15.82 -0.94 2.78
CA GLU A 270 -16.53 -0.81 1.50
C GLU A 270 -16.11 0.47 0.75
N VAL A 271 -15.86 1.55 1.49
CA VAL A 271 -15.30 2.81 0.98
C VAL A 271 -14.05 3.17 1.77
N LEU A 272 -13.02 3.64 1.06
CA LEU A 272 -11.82 4.25 1.62
C LEU A 272 -11.75 5.72 1.18
N ILE A 273 -11.75 6.64 2.15
CA ILE A 273 -11.47 8.06 1.96
C ILE A 273 -10.04 8.32 2.43
N HIS A 274 -9.17 8.78 1.53
CA HIS A 274 -7.72 8.80 1.79
C HIS A 274 -6.97 9.88 1.01
N CYS A 275 -5.77 10.22 1.49
CA CYS A 275 -4.77 10.92 0.69
C CYS A 275 -3.90 9.95 -0.15
N CYS A 276 -2.99 10.47 -0.96
CA CYS A 276 -1.97 9.67 -1.62
C CYS A 276 -0.99 9.12 -0.57
N SER A 277 -0.84 7.80 -0.49
CA SER A 277 0.17 7.18 0.37
C SER A 277 0.41 5.73 -0.04
N ASN A 278 1.62 5.21 0.20
CA ASN A 278 1.93 3.78 0.02
C ASN A 278 1.00 2.86 0.82
N MET A 279 0.56 3.31 1.99
CA MET A 279 -0.38 2.57 2.84
C MET A 279 -1.77 2.47 2.20
N ALA A 280 -2.25 3.57 1.60
CA ALA A 280 -3.49 3.56 0.83
C ALA A 280 -3.36 2.68 -0.43
N THR A 281 -2.22 2.74 -1.13
CA THR A 281 -1.94 1.84 -2.27
C THR A 281 -2.04 0.37 -1.84
N ALA A 282 -1.40 0.00 -0.73
CA ALA A 282 -1.39 -1.37 -0.24
C ALA A 282 -2.80 -1.86 0.09
N SER A 283 -3.59 -1.04 0.79
CA SER A 283 -5.00 -1.32 1.08
C SER A 283 -5.81 -1.60 -0.20
N LEU A 284 -5.61 -0.78 -1.24
CA LEU A 284 -6.29 -0.92 -2.52
C LEU A 284 -5.81 -2.10 -3.37
N PHE A 285 -4.58 -2.60 -3.15
CA PHE A 285 -4.10 -3.86 -3.70
C PHE A 285 -4.78 -5.05 -3.00
N MET A 286 -5.01 -4.97 -1.69
CA MET A 286 -5.62 -6.07 -0.94
C MET A 286 -7.09 -6.32 -1.30
N ASN A 287 -7.83 -5.28 -1.74
CA ASN A 287 -9.25 -5.39 -2.09
C ASN A 287 -9.61 -4.72 -3.42
N ARG A 288 -9.96 -5.55 -4.42
CA ARG A 288 -10.45 -5.09 -5.74
C ARG A 288 -11.82 -4.40 -5.73
N ASN A 289 -12.67 -4.70 -4.75
CA ASN A 289 -14.05 -4.20 -4.67
C ASN A 289 -14.19 -2.92 -3.84
N GLN A 290 -13.12 -2.49 -3.15
CA GLN A 290 -13.15 -1.28 -2.35
C GLN A 290 -13.30 -0.03 -3.21
N LYS A 291 -14.29 0.81 -2.91
CA LYS A 291 -14.43 2.13 -3.52
C LYS A 291 -13.39 3.09 -2.92
N SER A 292 -12.60 3.73 -3.76
CA SER A 292 -11.58 4.70 -3.38
C SER A 292 -12.09 6.12 -3.62
N ILE A 293 -11.90 7.00 -2.64
CA ILE A 293 -12.14 8.43 -2.74
C ILE A 293 -10.84 9.12 -2.30
N CYS A 294 -10.01 9.50 -3.27
CA CYS A 294 -8.77 10.21 -2.98
C CYS A 294 -9.04 11.71 -2.84
N VAL A 295 -8.82 12.27 -1.65
CA VAL A 295 -9.07 13.68 -1.34
C VAL A 295 -7.84 14.58 -1.55
N SER A 296 -6.73 14.02 -2.05
CA SER A 296 -5.57 14.81 -2.46
C SER A 296 -5.92 15.75 -3.60
N ASP A 297 -5.36 16.96 -3.56
CA ASP A 297 -5.44 17.85 -4.71
C ASP A 297 -4.71 17.21 -5.91
N PRO A 298 -5.25 17.35 -7.13
CA PRO A 298 -4.57 16.88 -8.33
C PRO A 298 -3.25 17.63 -8.51
N PRO A 299 -2.24 17.02 -9.16
CA PRO A 299 -1.01 17.71 -9.50
C PRO A 299 -1.29 18.99 -10.30
N LYS A 300 -0.65 20.10 -9.93
CA LYS A 300 -0.75 21.37 -10.65
C LYS A 300 -0.09 21.23 -12.02
N ASN A 301 -0.88 20.88 -13.03
CA ASN A 301 -0.41 20.77 -14.40
C ASN A 301 -0.15 22.16 -15.02
N GLU A 302 1.07 22.67 -14.93
CA GLU A 302 1.53 23.71 -15.86
C GLU A 302 2.18 23.12 -17.12
N PHE A 303 2.55 21.83 -17.14
CA PHE A 303 3.31 21.23 -18.25
C PHE A 303 2.60 20.14 -19.07
N LEU A 304 1.64 19.39 -18.53
CA LEU A 304 1.02 18.28 -19.30
C LEU A 304 -0.19 18.68 -20.14
N THR A 305 -0.83 19.82 -19.89
CA THR A 305 -1.95 20.33 -20.72
C THR A 305 -1.51 20.77 -22.12
N LYS A 306 -0.21 21.07 -22.33
CA LYS A 306 0.31 21.44 -23.66
C LYS A 306 0.74 20.25 -24.53
N ILE A 307 0.93 19.06 -23.97
CA ILE A 307 1.44 17.89 -24.71
C ILE A 307 0.32 16.91 -25.10
N PHE A 308 -0.86 16.99 -24.47
CA PHE A 308 -1.98 16.07 -24.73
C PHE A 308 -3.17 16.68 -25.51
N TYR A 309 -3.06 17.94 -25.96
CA TYR A 309 -4.03 18.59 -26.85
C TYR A 309 -3.37 19.26 -28.06
N LYS A 310 -2.49 18.51 -28.74
CA LYS A 310 -2.19 18.68 -30.16
C LYS A 310 -2.12 17.31 -30.81
#